data_AF-A0A960MZM6-F1
#
_entry.id   AF-A0A960MZM6-F1
#
_cell.length_a   1.000
_cell.length_b   1.000
_cell.length_c   1.000
_cell.angle_alpha   90.00
_cell.angle_beta   90.00
_cell.angle_gamma   90.00
#
_symmetry.space_group_name_H-M   'P 1'
#
loop_
_entity.id
_entity.type
_entity.pdbx_description
1 polymer ?
#
loop_
_entity_poly.entity_id
_entity_poly.type
_entity_poly.pdbx_seq_one_letter_code
_entity_poly.pdbx_strand_id
1 'polypeptide(L)' 'MSDHDLTAALEEFVTFAQGLKGDEKSEAPIYLNALFRAFGHEGTQQAGAVHEHRIDKGASEGKGKKFADLLWPERV' A
#
# COMPACT_ATOMS: atom_id res chain seq x y z
N MET A 1 -11.57 -16.10 4.51
CA MET A 1 -12.41 -14.93 4.68
C MET A 1 -13.65 -15.13 3.82
N SER A 2 -14.85 -15.08 4.40
CA SER A 2 -16.09 -15.17 3.61
C SER A 2 -16.38 -13.84 2.90
N ASP A 3 -17.35 -13.84 1.98
CA ASP A 3 -17.79 -12.62 1.28
C ASP A 3 -18.33 -11.56 2.25
N HIS A 4 -19.01 -12.00 3.30
CA HIS A 4 -19.51 -11.12 4.36
C HIS A 4 -18.38 -10.51 5.19
N ASP A 5 -17.36 -11.32 5.53
CA ASP A 5 -16.19 -10.84 6.29
C ASP A 5 -15.38 -9.82 5.49
N LEU A 6 -15.21 -10.04 4.18
CA LEU A 6 -14.53 -9.09 3.29
C LEU A 6 -15.28 -7.75 3.24
N THR A 7 -16.60 -7.80 3.11
CA THR A 7 -17.44 -6.61 3.07
C THR A 7 -17.29 -5.78 4.34
N ALA A 8 -17.38 -6.41 5.51
CA ALA A 8 -17.21 -5.73 6.80
C ALA A 8 -15.80 -5.13 6.94
N ALA A 9 -14.75 -5.87 6.57
CA ALA A 9 -13.37 -5.38 6.64
C ALA A 9 -13.12 -4.17 5.72
N LEU A 10 -13.76 -4.14 4.54
CA LEU A 10 -13.68 -3.01 3.62
C LEU A 10 -14.47 -1.80 4.14
N GLU A 11 -15.63 -1.99 4.78
CA GLU A 11 -16.40 -0.92 5.43
C GLU A 11 -15.61 -0.27 6.58
N GLU A 12 -14.94 -1.09 7.39
CA GLU A 12 -14.04 -0.62 8.45
C GLU A 12 -12.87 0.19 7.86
N PHE A 13 -12.27 -0.30 6.77
CA PHE A 13 -11.21 0.42 6.09
C PHE A 13 -11.67 1.77 5.53
N VAL A 14 -12.84 1.84 4.90
CA VAL A 14 -13.38 3.10 4.37
C VAL A 14 -13.61 4.09 5.53
N THR A 15 -14.17 3.62 6.64
CA THR A 15 -14.39 4.45 7.83
C THR A 15 -13.07 4.99 8.37
N PHE A 16 -12.04 4.14 8.46
CA PHE A 16 -10.69 4.55 8.84
C PHE A 16 -10.11 5.60 7.87
N ALA A 17 -10.22 5.36 6.56
CA ALA A 17 -9.64 6.22 5.54
C ALA A 17 -10.28 7.62 5.52
N GLN A 18 -11.56 7.74 5.86
CA GLN A 18 -12.26 9.03 6.01
C GLN A 18 -11.70 9.89 7.16
N GLY A 19 -10.98 9.29 8.12
CA GLY A 19 -10.34 10.02 9.22
C GLY A 19 -8.96 10.59 8.87
N LEU A 20 -8.40 10.23 7.73
CA LEU A 20 -7.11 10.74 7.25
C LEU A 20 -7.29 12.12 6.60
N LYS A 21 -6.29 13.00 6.73
CA LYS A 21 -6.32 14.32 6.08
C LYS A 21 -6.03 14.24 4.60
N GLY A 22 -5.15 13.32 4.19
CA GLY A 22 -4.77 13.05 2.81
C GLY A 22 -3.69 13.96 2.23
N ASP A 23 -3.18 14.94 2.98
CA ASP A 23 -2.12 15.86 2.55
C ASP A 23 -0.75 15.56 3.20
N GLU A 24 -0.73 14.77 4.27
CA GLU A 24 0.48 14.39 4.98
C GLU A 24 1.12 13.13 4.35
N LYS A 25 2.33 13.26 3.82
CA LYS A 25 3.09 12.12 3.25
C LYS A 25 3.23 10.95 4.23
N SER A 26 3.28 11.24 5.53
CA SER A 26 3.33 10.23 6.61
C SER A 26 2.08 9.36 6.72
N GLU A 27 0.94 9.76 6.15
CA GLU A 27 -0.30 8.96 6.17
C GLU A 27 -0.27 7.82 5.15
N ALA A 28 0.50 7.94 4.06
CA ALA A 28 0.50 6.95 2.98
C ALA A 28 0.87 5.52 3.45
N PRO A 29 1.93 5.29 4.25
CA PRO A 29 2.22 3.96 4.78
C PRO A 29 1.12 3.40 5.69
N ILE A 30 0.45 4.27 6.45
CA ILE A 30 -0.63 3.88 7.37
C ILE A 30 -1.87 3.44 6.57
N TYR A 31 -2.24 4.24 5.57
CA TYR A 31 -3.32 3.93 4.63
C TYR A 31 -3.10 2.58 3.95
N LEU A 32 -1.92 2.38 3.37
CA LEU A 32 -1.58 1.14 2.65
C LEU A 32 -1.57 -0.07 3.57
N ASN A 33 -1.13 0.08 4.83
CA ASN A 33 -1.18 -1.01 5.81
C ASN A 33 -2.63 -1.41 6.14
N ALA A 34 -3.51 -0.43 6.39
CA ALA A 34 -4.93 -0.69 6.63
C ALA A 34 -5.61 -1.35 5.42
N LEU A 35 -5.27 -0.91 4.20
CA LEU A 35 -5.78 -1.51 2.96
C LEU A 35 -5.40 -3.00 2.84
N PHE A 36 -4.14 -3.34 3.11
CA PHE A 36 -3.68 -4.73 3.08
C PHE A 36 -4.41 -5.60 4.11
N ARG A 37 -4.65 -5.05 5.30
CA ARG A 37 -5.44 -5.71 6.35
C ARG A 37 -6.88 -5.96 5.96
N ALA A 38 -7.51 -5.00 5.28
CA ALA A 38 -8.87 -5.16 4.76
C ALA A 38 -8.98 -6.31 3.74
N PHE A 39 -7.92 -6.56 2.98
CA PHE A 39 -7.82 -7.71 2.07
C PHE A 39 -7.34 -9.01 2.73
N GLY A 40 -7.21 -9.04 4.06
CA GLY A 40 -6.88 -10.24 4.83
C GLY A 40 -5.38 -10.51 4.98
N HIS A 41 -4.51 -9.55 4.67
CA HIS A 41 -3.09 -9.64 5.01
C HIS A 41 -2.83 -9.15 6.44
N GLU A 42 -1.73 -9.59 7.07
CA GLU A 42 -1.36 -9.07 8.40
C GLU A 42 -0.91 -7.58 8.35
N GLY A 43 -0.38 -7.18 7.19
CA GLY A 43 0.05 -5.82 6.88
C GLY A 43 0.90 -5.79 5.60
N THR A 44 1.31 -4.59 5.20
CA THR A 44 2.12 -4.39 3.97
C THR A 44 3.44 -5.16 4.00
N GLN A 45 4.20 -5.06 5.10
CA GLN A 45 5.50 -5.73 5.21
C GLN A 45 5.38 -7.26 5.23
N GLN A 46 4.42 -7.79 5.99
CA GLN A 46 4.16 -9.23 6.08
C GLN A 46 3.63 -9.82 4.78
N ALA A 47 3.00 -9.01 3.93
CA ALA A 47 2.61 -9.39 2.58
C ALA A 47 3.77 -9.32 1.56
N GLY A 48 4.96 -8.90 1.99
CA GLY A 48 6.13 -8.73 1.12
C GLY A 48 6.15 -7.42 0.33
N ALA A 49 5.33 -6.44 0.69
CA ALA A 49 5.34 -5.12 0.07
C ALA A 49 6.34 -4.18 0.76
N VAL A 50 6.99 -3.33 -0.03
CA VAL A 50 8.06 -2.41 0.41
C VAL A 50 7.65 -0.97 0.10
N HIS A 51 7.68 -0.11 1.12
CA HIS A 51 7.41 1.33 0.98
C HIS A 51 8.62 2.08 0.45
N GLU A 52 8.38 3.17 -0.28
CA GLU A 52 9.40 4.12 -0.76
C GLU A 52 10.55 3.44 -1.54
N HIS A 53 10.24 2.40 -2.31
CA HIS A 53 11.23 1.61 -3.03
C HIS A 53 11.88 2.42 -4.16
N ARG A 54 13.21 2.35 -4.24
CA ARG A 54 13.99 3.00 -5.30
C ARG A 54 14.05 2.13 -6.53
N ILE A 55 13.51 2.62 -7.63
CA ILE A 55 13.58 2.00 -8.94
C ILE A 55 14.67 2.71 -9.75
N ASP A 56 15.70 1.97 -10.12
CA ASP A 56 16.73 2.47 -11.02
C ASP A 56 16.14 2.62 -12.44
N LYS A 57 16.41 3.76 -13.08
CA LYS A 57 16.05 3.93 -14.49
C LYS A 57 16.93 3.01 -15.35
N GLY A 58 16.30 2.25 -16.23
CA GLY A 58 17.01 1.41 -17.20
C GLY A 58 17.94 2.25 -18.10
N ALA A 59 18.94 1.61 -18.69
CA ALA A 59 20.00 2.28 -19.46
C ALA A 59 19.49 3.18 -20.61
N SER A 60 18.26 2.94 -21.10
CA SER A 60 17.59 3.72 -22.15
C SER A 60 16.90 5.01 -21.66
N GLU A 61 16.68 5.20 -20.36
CA GLU A 61 15.95 6.36 -19.78
C GLU A 61 16.88 7.41 -19.12
N GLY A 62 18.20 7.24 -19.21
CA GLY A 62 19.20 8.14 -18.63
C GLY A 62 19.46 7.92 -17.12
N LYS A 63 20.36 8.74 -16.54
CA LYS A 63 20.74 8.63 -15.12
C LYS A 63 19.68 9.26 -14.21
N GLY A 64 19.11 8.48 -13.28
CA GLY A 64 18.19 8.96 -12.24
C GLY A 64 17.51 7.82 -11.49
N LYS A 65 16.93 8.10 -10.31
CA LYS A 65 16.13 7.15 -9.52
C LYS A 65 14.67 7.58 -9.53
N LYS A 66 13.77 6.65 -9.83
CA LYS A 66 12.33 6.79 -9.56
C LYS A 66 12.06 6.20 -8.17
N PHE A 67 11.01 6.68 -7.51
CA PHE A 67 10.58 6.14 -6.23
C PHE A 67 9.15 5.63 -6.41
N ALA A 68 8.91 4.39 -6.02
CA ALA A 68 7.57 3.86 -5.87
C ALA A 68 7.13 4.06 -4.42
N ASP A 69 5.94 4.60 -4.21
CA ASP A 69 5.38 4.72 -2.86
C ASP A 69 5.19 3.33 -2.23
N LEU A 70 4.83 2.33 -3.04
CA LEU A 70 4.75 0.93 -2.68
C LEU A 70 5.19 0.03 -3.85
N LEU A 71 6.01 -0.98 -3.56
CA LEU A 71 6.35 -2.07 -4.49
C LEU A 71 5.92 -3.41 -3.89
N TRP A 72 5.22 -4.25 -4.67
CA TRP A 72 4.79 -5.59 -4.25
C TRP A 72 5.17 -6.68 -5.27
N PRO A 73 6.42 -7.16 -5.27
CA PRO A 73 7.05 -7.81 -6.42
C PRO A 73 6.35 -9.06 -6.97
N GLU A 74 5.71 -9.86 -6.13
CA GLU A 74 5.06 -11.11 -6.57
C GLU A 74 3.69 -10.88 -7.25
N ARG A 75 3.21 -9.64 -7.28
CA ARG A 75 1.87 -9.29 -7.79
C ARG A 75 1.86 -8.16 -8.82
N VAL A 76 3.04 -7.68 -9.25
CA VAL A 76 3.20 -6.67 -10.32
C VAL A 76 3.95 -7.24 -11.50
#